data_AF-A0A1Q5N6K4-F1
#
_entry.id   AF-A0A1Q5N6K4-F1
#
_cell.length_a   1.000
_cell.length_b   1.000
_cell.length_c   1.000
_cell.angle_alpha   90.00
_cell.angle_beta   90.00
_cell.angle_gamma   90.00
#
_symmetry.space_group_name_H-M   'P 1'
#
loop_
_entity.id
_entity.type
_entity.pdbx_description
1 polymer ?
#
loop_
_entity_poly.entity_id
_entity_poly.type
_entity_poly.pdbx_seq_one_letter_code
_entity_poly.pdbx_strand_id
1 'polypeptide(L)' 'MTTHLVPPGETPPAEGSTAEAHQERPDGGVWEHPRALLALVVLGSLLFAAFFAARIAGF' A
#
# COMPACT_ATOMS: atom_id res chain seq x y z
N MET A 1 38.97 -19.62 10.74
CA MET A 1 38.21 -19.49 12.01
C MET A 1 36.99 -20.38 11.90
N THR A 2 36.84 -21.36 12.79
CA THR A 2 35.63 -22.18 12.90
C THR A 2 34.76 -21.59 13.98
N THR A 3 33.67 -20.93 13.60
CA THR A 3 32.68 -20.40 14.54
C THR A 3 31.87 -21.56 15.12
N HIS A 4 31.85 -21.68 16.44
CA HIS A 4 31.04 -22.68 17.14
C HIS A 4 29.56 -22.32 16.95
N LEU A 5 28.76 -23.24 16.40
CA LEU A 5 27.33 -23.03 16.23
C LEU A 5 26.64 -23.19 17.59
N VAL A 6 26.01 -22.12 18.08
CA VAL A 6 25.15 -22.18 19.28
C VAL A 6 23.77 -22.64 18.83
N PRO A 7 23.19 -23.69 19.44
CA PRO A 7 21.83 -24.12 19.14
C PRO A 7 20.84 -22.98 19.41
N PRO A 8 19.83 -22.76 18.56
CA PRO A 8 18.79 -21.77 18.84
C PRO A 8 18.06 -22.16 20.12
N GLY A 9 17.93 -21.23 21.07
CA GLY A 9 17.10 -21.40 22.25
C GLY A 9 15.61 -21.18 21.95
N GLU A 10 14.75 -21.57 22.88
CA GLU A 10 13.33 -21.19 22.85
C GLU A 10 13.22 -19.65 22.80
N THR A 11 12.34 -19.14 21.94
CA THR A 11 12.05 -17.70 21.88
C THR A 11 11.63 -17.22 23.27
N PRO A 12 12.27 -16.19 23.84
CA PRO A 12 11.89 -15.65 25.14
C PRO A 12 10.39 -15.32 25.16
N PRO A 13 9.68 -15.52 26.29
CA PRO A 13 8.24 -15.27 26.38
C PRO A 13 7.82 -13.85 25.94
N ALA A 14 8.75 -12.89 25.99
CA ALA A 14 8.54 -11.51 25.60
C ALA A 14 8.86 -11.19 24.12
N GLU A 15 9.64 -12.02 23.41
CA GLU A 15 10.00 -11.78 22.00
C GLU A 15 8.91 -12.26 21.02
N GLY A 16 8.01 -13.14 21.45
CA GLY A 16 6.83 -13.55 20.69
C GLY A 16 5.58 -12.68 20.91
N SER A 17 5.68 -11.67 21.78
CA SER A 17 4.55 -10.81 22.13
C SER A 17 4.42 -9.66 21.13
N THR A 18 3.59 -9.83 20.11
CA THR A 18 3.03 -8.69 19.35
C THR A 18 1.99 -7.89 20.16
N ALA A 19 1.80 -8.23 21.45
CA ALA A 19 0.90 -7.50 22.34
C ALA A 19 1.45 -6.13 22.77
N GLU A 20 2.70 -5.80 22.43
CA GLU A 20 3.14 -4.42 22.46
C GLU A 20 2.32 -3.66 21.41
N ALA A 21 1.48 -2.73 21.87
CA ALA A 21 0.61 -1.97 20.99
C ALA A 21 1.47 -1.25 19.95
N HIS A 22 1.51 -1.78 18.73
CA HIS A 22 2.12 -1.07 17.63
C HIS A 22 1.37 0.25 17.50
N GLN A 23 2.12 1.35 17.49
CA GLN A 23 1.51 2.66 17.33
C GLN A 23 0.84 2.69 15.95
N GLU A 24 -0.49 2.59 15.92
CA GLU A 24 -1.24 2.69 14.68
C GLU A 24 -0.93 4.03 14.03
N ARG A 25 -0.60 3.97 12.73
CA ARG A 25 -0.53 5.15 11.91
C ARG A 25 -1.94 5.78 11.88
N PRO A 26 -2.07 7.11 12.05
CA PRO A 26 -3.37 7.76 11.93
C PRO A 26 -3.97 7.51 10.54
N ASP A 27 -5.21 7.01 10.52
CA ASP A 27 -6.02 6.85 9.32
C ASP A 27 -6.40 8.21 8.71
N GLY A 28 -6.76 8.19 7.43
CA GLY A 28 -7.39 9.31 6.72
C GLY A 28 -6.53 9.91 5.62
N GLY A 29 -5.43 9.28 5.24
CA GLY A 29 -4.61 9.69 4.10
C GLY A 29 -5.42 9.68 2.79
N VAL A 30 -5.10 10.56 1.85
CA VAL A 30 -5.77 10.66 0.52
C VAL A 30 -5.84 9.29 -0.19
N TRP A 31 -4.80 8.48 -0.02
CA TRP A 31 -4.66 7.15 -0.62
C TRP A 31 -5.47 6.05 0.06
N GLU A 32 -6.01 6.32 1.25
CA GLU A 32 -6.90 5.41 1.98
C GLU A 32 -8.38 5.64 1.62
N HIS A 33 -8.69 6.74 0.91
CA HIS A 33 -10.06 7.07 0.49
C HIS A 33 -10.42 6.38 -0.83
N PRO A 34 -11.26 5.33 -0.83
CA PRO A 34 -11.61 4.60 -2.06
C PRO A 34 -12.27 5.50 -3.11
N ARG A 35 -12.96 6.56 -2.68
CA ARG A 35 -13.59 7.54 -3.58
C ARG A 35 -12.57 8.42 -4.30
N ALA A 36 -11.44 8.76 -3.67
CA ALA A 36 -10.39 9.55 -4.29
C ALA A 36 -9.71 8.76 -5.41
N LEU A 37 -9.41 7.48 -5.15
CA LEU A 37 -8.89 6.56 -6.15
C LEU A 37 -9.87 6.37 -7.32
N LEU A 38 -11.15 6.13 -7.01
CA LEU A 38 -12.19 6.01 -8.02
C LEU A 38 -12.29 7.26 -8.90
N ALA A 39 -12.26 8.45 -8.29
CA ALA A 39 -12.32 9.71 -9.02
C ALA A 39 -11.13 9.87 -9.97
N LEU A 40 -9.92 9.49 -9.53
CA LEU A 40 -8.71 9.53 -10.37
C LEU A 40 -8.83 8.60 -11.58
N VAL A 41 -9.32 7.37 -11.37
CA VAL A 41 -9.53 6.40 -12.45
C VAL A 41 -10.58 6.91 -13.45
N VAL A 42 -11.73 7.36 -12.96
CA VAL A 42 -12.81 7.89 -13.81
C VAL A 42 -12.31 9.09 -14.62
N LEU A 43 -11.63 10.04 -13.99
CA LEU A 43 -11.09 11.21 -14.68
C LEU A 43 -10.07 10.81 -15.76
N GLY A 44 -9.14 9.91 -15.44
CA GLY A 44 -8.17 9.40 -16.40
C GLY A 44 -8.83 8.70 -17.60
N SER A 45 -9.83 7.86 -17.34
CA SER A 45 -10.61 7.19 -18.39
C SER A 45 -11.36 8.19 -19.28
N LEU A 46 -11.96 9.23 -18.69
CA LEU A 46 -12.67 10.27 -19.44
C LEU A 46 -11.71 11.08 -20.33
N LEU A 47 -10.53 11.46 -19.82
CA LEU A 47 -9.53 12.18 -20.61
C LEU A 47 -9.02 11.33 -21.79
N PHE A 48 -8.75 10.05 -21.53
CA PHE A 48 -8.34 9.11 -22.57
C PHE A 48 -9.45 8.95 -23.63
N ALA A 49 -10.68 8.69 -23.22
CA ALA A 49 -11.82 8.57 -24.13
C ALA A 49 -12.03 9.86 -24.94
N ALA A 50 -11.94 11.04 -24.30
CA ALA A 50 -12.07 12.33 -24.96
C ALA A 50 -10.99 12.56 -26.02
N PHE A 51 -9.74 12.16 -25.74
CA PHE A 51 -8.65 12.24 -26.71
C PHE A 51 -8.96 11.43 -27.98
N PHE A 52 -9.40 10.18 -27.83
CA PHE A 52 -9.76 9.36 -28.99
C PHE A 52 -11.01 9.85 -29.70
N ALA A 53 -12.01 10.33 -28.96
CA ALA A 53 -13.20 10.93 -29.54
C ALA A 53 -12.86 12.16 -30.40
N ALA A 54 -11.99 13.05 -29.88
CA ALA A 54 -11.49 14.20 -30.64
C ALA A 54 -10.76 13.77 -31.91
N ARG A 55 -9.87 12.76 -31.81
CA ARG A 55 -9.16 12.20 -32.96
C ARG A 55 -10.09 11.59 -34.02
N ILE A 56 -11.15 10.90 -33.61
CA ILE A 56 -12.15 10.33 -34.52
C ILE A 56 -12.96 11.44 -35.21
N ALA A 57 -13.30 12.49 -34.46
CA ALA A 57 -14.04 13.63 -34.97
C ALA A 57 -13.21 14.58 -35.85
N GLY A 58 -11.89 14.40 -35.92
CA GLY A 58 -10.99 15.19 -36.76
C GLY A 58 -10.60 16.55 -36.17
N PHE A 59 -10.71 16.71 -34.84
CA PHE A 59 -10.16 17.85 -34.10
C PHE A 59 -8.69 17.66 -33.72
#